data_AF-A0A9C6SU10-F1
#
_entry.id   AF-A0A9C6SU10-F1
#
_cell.length_a   1.000
_cell.length_b   1.000
_cell.length_c   1.000
_cell.angle_alpha   90.00
_cell.angle_beta   90.00
_cell.angle_gamma   90.00
#
_symmetry.space_group_name_H-M   'P 1'
#
loop_
_entity.id
_entity.type
_entity.pdbx_description
1 polymer ?
#
loop_
_entity_poly.entity_id
_entity_poly.type
_entity_poly.pdbx_seq_one_letter_code
_entity_poly.pdbx_strand_id
1 'polypeptide(L)'
;MEENKTIVHDLNKLEVKDVWKDFYCPKYVTHLCPKTDKLSKEILDFYEQLKLDTNHILQKLDKLISDPITSDSIVRICRLLYDYLDKVGDDGYKVKDLPLVIKVLKFLGENVKMVKEYELHLDRMLELCNVPPILEKPSESVIHINIMEQYFTLLGHLLVVLPTKQQTLKIHRALDSLLLKEQIRNVPTIKVEHCRKAMENSRLPLTVTELLQASFLKMYPKILELVFLLSSISHKCCYRMLEANILDVMFIRMDLPYAIQLQCTRPPDLLLDGEEYSDETTLLIMNTLWSLMKFIIFSDNMPRNLKENLKPTHCVL
;
A
#
# COMPACT_ATOMS: atom_id res chain seq x y z
N MET A 1 61.06 -29.71 3.53
CA MET A 1 60.64 -29.45 4.92
C MET A 1 59.88 -28.14 4.89
N GLU A 2 58.55 -28.16 4.75
CA GLU A 2 57.58 -28.38 5.85
C GLU A 2 57.79 -27.34 6.95
N GLU A 3 56.80 -26.56 7.40
CA GLU A 3 55.38 -26.86 7.51
C GLU A 3 54.56 -25.58 7.75
N ASN A 4 53.28 -25.63 7.37
CA ASN A 4 52.21 -24.70 7.72
C ASN A 4 52.04 -24.52 9.23
N LYS A 5 51.59 -23.32 9.67
CA LYS A 5 50.57 -23.20 10.73
C LYS A 5 49.83 -21.86 10.66
N THR A 6 48.58 -22.00 10.25
CA THR A 6 47.40 -21.19 10.55
C THR A 6 47.44 -20.45 11.89
N ILE A 7 47.06 -19.17 11.86
CA ILE A 7 46.36 -18.53 12.97
C ILE A 7 45.10 -17.86 12.41
N VAL A 8 44.01 -18.61 12.55
CA VAL A 8 42.62 -18.16 12.56
C VAL A 8 42.37 -17.59 13.96
N HIS A 9 41.94 -16.33 14.07
CA HIS A 9 41.25 -15.64 15.17
C HIS A 9 41.49 -14.13 14.96
N ASP A 10 40.54 -13.20 14.87
CA ASP A 10 39.15 -13.13 15.30
C ASP A 10 38.35 -12.28 14.28
N LEU A 11 37.39 -12.88 13.60
CA LEU A 11 36.36 -12.17 12.80
C LEU A 11 35.04 -12.03 13.57
N ASN A 12 35.02 -12.39 14.86
CA ASN A 12 33.79 -12.59 15.65
C ASN A 12 33.42 -11.45 16.60
N LYS A 13 33.81 -10.21 16.32
CA LYS A 13 33.25 -9.02 16.97
C LYS A 13 33.19 -7.83 16.01
N LEU A 14 32.43 -7.95 14.92
CA LEU A 14 31.80 -6.76 14.36
C LEU A 14 30.48 -6.59 15.10
N GLU A 15 30.43 -5.66 16.06
CA GLU A 15 29.15 -5.24 16.61
C GLU A 15 28.33 -4.59 15.49
N VAL A 16 27.01 -4.80 15.49
CA VAL A 16 26.09 -4.22 14.50
C VAL A 16 26.34 -2.72 14.31
N LYS A 17 26.73 -2.01 15.38
CA LYS A 17 27.07 -0.58 15.40
C LYS A 17 28.31 -0.21 14.58
N ASP A 18 29.23 -1.14 14.37
CA ASP A 18 30.47 -0.89 13.62
C ASP A 18 30.27 -1.01 12.11
N VAL A 19 29.24 -1.74 11.63
CA VAL A 19 28.83 -1.70 10.22
C VAL A 19 28.33 -0.30 9.87
N TRP A 20 27.56 0.35 10.75
CA TRP A 20 26.95 1.66 10.48
C TRP A 20 27.89 2.86 10.56
N LYS A 21 29.14 2.70 11.04
CA LYS A 21 30.12 3.81 11.01
C LYS A 21 30.61 4.10 9.58
N ASP A 22 30.61 3.11 8.69
CA ASP A 22 31.00 3.30 7.29
C ASP A 22 29.78 3.60 6.38
N PHE A 23 28.56 3.39 6.89
CA PHE A 23 27.29 3.74 6.25
C PHE A 23 26.65 4.98 6.88
N TYR A 24 27.45 5.96 7.34
CA TYR A 24 26.95 7.34 7.47
C TYR A 24 26.38 7.74 6.11
N CYS A 25 25.07 7.61 5.98
CA CYS A 25 24.26 8.18 4.93
C CYS A 25 24.78 9.60 4.69
N PRO A 26 25.36 9.92 3.52
CA PRO A 26 25.68 11.30 3.22
C PRO A 26 24.35 12.03 3.16
N LYS A 27 24.09 12.82 4.20
CA LYS A 27 23.19 13.96 4.10
C LYS A 27 23.68 14.72 2.86
N TYR A 28 22.83 14.82 1.85
CA TYR A 28 23.12 15.33 0.51
C TYR A 28 23.87 14.33 -0.41
N VAL A 29 23.11 13.52 -1.14
CA VAL A 29 23.48 13.17 -2.53
C VAL A 29 22.44 13.79 -3.44
N THR A 30 22.61 15.09 -3.69
CA THR A 30 22.36 15.66 -5.02
C THR A 30 22.99 14.74 -6.06
N HIS A 31 22.28 14.43 -7.15
CA HIS A 31 22.86 13.86 -8.37
C HIS A 31 24.22 14.50 -8.66
N LEU A 32 25.32 13.82 -8.34
CA LEU A 32 26.71 14.07 -8.72
C LEU A 32 27.59 13.18 -7.83
N CYS A 33 27.66 11.89 -8.19
CA CYS A 33 28.82 11.10 -7.77
C CYS A 33 30.04 11.71 -8.47
N PRO A 34 31.10 12.13 -7.77
CA PRO A 34 32.29 12.63 -8.43
C PRO A 34 32.86 11.47 -9.24
N LYS A 35 32.90 11.62 -10.57
CA LYS A 35 33.70 10.76 -11.44
C LYS A 35 35.13 10.85 -10.93
N THR A 36 35.56 9.85 -10.16
CA THR A 36 36.96 9.73 -9.79
C THR A 36 37.72 9.28 -11.03
N ASP A 37 38.57 10.14 -11.57
CA ASP A 37 39.48 9.87 -12.69
C ASP A 37 40.56 8.79 -12.40
N LYS A 38 40.37 7.98 -11.35
CA LYS A 38 41.30 6.95 -10.87
C LYS A 38 40.84 5.50 -11.12
N LEU A 39 39.64 5.30 -11.68
CA LEU A 39 39.18 3.97 -12.10
C LEU A 39 39.19 3.92 -13.63
N SER A 40 39.89 2.93 -14.20
CA SER A 40 39.98 2.75 -15.64
C SER A 40 38.57 2.60 -16.24
N LYS A 41 38.35 3.22 -17.41
CA LYS A 41 37.10 3.14 -18.16
C LYS A 41 36.63 1.69 -18.35
N GLU A 42 37.56 0.75 -18.45
CA GLU A 42 37.28 -0.69 -18.60
C GLU A 42 36.59 -1.30 -17.35
N ILE A 43 36.85 -0.80 -16.15
CA ILE A 43 36.16 -1.24 -14.92
C ILE A 43 34.74 -0.64 -14.87
N LEU A 44 34.59 0.62 -15.27
CA LEU A 44 33.28 1.27 -15.39
C LEU A 44 32.40 0.59 -16.46
N ASP A 45 32.97 0.24 -17.61
CA ASP A 45 32.28 -0.50 -18.68
C ASP A 45 31.91 -1.93 -18.23
N PHE A 46 32.70 -2.56 -17.35
CA PHE A 46 32.35 -3.86 -16.76
C PHE A 46 31.13 -3.79 -15.82
N TYR A 47 30.97 -2.67 -15.09
CA TYR A 47 29.80 -2.43 -14.25
C TYR A 47 28.56 -2.02 -15.09
N GLU A 48 28.74 -1.33 -16.21
CA GLU A 48 27.65 -1.10 -17.19
C GLU A 48 27.17 -2.40 -17.86
N GLN A 49 28.06 -3.40 -18.01
CA GLN A 49 27.76 -4.68 -18.66
C GLN A 49 27.11 -5.72 -17.74
N LEU A 50 27.18 -5.57 -16.41
CA LEU A 50 26.36 -6.35 -15.46
C LEU A 50 25.01 -5.65 -15.23
N LYS A 51 24.23 -5.50 -16.31
CA LYS A 51 22.77 -5.33 -16.22
C LYS A 51 22.18 -6.59 -15.58
N LEU A 52 22.31 -6.75 -14.25
CA LEU A 52 21.49 -7.72 -13.53
C LEU A 52 20.05 -7.34 -13.83
N ASP A 53 19.34 -8.27 -14.45
CA ASP A 53 17.92 -8.19 -14.72
C ASP A 53 17.19 -7.91 -13.40
N THR A 54 16.35 -6.87 -13.38
CA THR A 54 15.53 -6.51 -12.21
C THR A 54 14.69 -7.71 -11.75
N ASN A 55 14.25 -8.53 -12.70
CA ASN A 55 13.52 -9.76 -12.41
C ASN A 55 14.38 -10.77 -11.63
N HIS A 56 15.67 -10.92 -11.97
CA HIS A 56 16.58 -11.82 -11.25
C HIS A 56 16.83 -11.38 -9.81
N ILE A 57 16.92 -10.07 -9.57
CA ILE A 57 17.05 -9.53 -8.20
C ILE A 57 15.79 -9.83 -7.41
N LEU A 58 14.60 -9.60 -8.00
CA LEU A 58 13.33 -9.91 -7.36
C LEU A 58 13.13 -11.40 -7.09
N GLN A 59 13.55 -12.29 -8.00
CA GLN A 59 13.50 -13.74 -7.76
C GLN A 59 14.42 -14.16 -6.61
N LYS A 60 15.60 -13.55 -6.49
CA LYS A 60 16.49 -13.79 -5.34
C LYS A 60 15.89 -13.27 -4.04
N LEU A 61 15.27 -12.09 -4.07
CA LEU A 61 14.54 -11.55 -2.93
C LEU A 61 13.41 -12.49 -2.52
N ASP A 62 12.57 -12.93 -3.45
CA ASP A 62 11.47 -13.88 -3.20
C ASP A 62 11.96 -15.17 -2.54
N LYS A 63 13.09 -15.73 -3.02
CA LYS A 63 13.70 -16.92 -2.40
C LYS A 63 14.16 -16.67 -0.97
N LEU A 64 14.75 -15.51 -0.68
CA LEU A 64 15.26 -15.18 0.66
C LEU A 64 14.13 -14.87 1.64
N ILE A 65 13.09 -14.15 1.21
CA ILE A 65 11.97 -13.80 2.10
C ILE A 65 11.03 -15.00 2.34
N SER A 66 11.00 -15.96 1.41
CA SER A 66 10.17 -17.16 1.53
C SER A 66 10.83 -18.30 2.32
N ASP A 67 12.14 -18.26 2.50
CA ASP A 67 12.90 -19.29 3.22
C ASP A 67 13.02 -18.90 4.71
N PRO A 68 12.45 -19.69 5.64
CA PRO A 68 12.43 -19.37 7.06
C PRO A 68 13.82 -19.32 7.72
N ILE A 69 14.85 -19.87 7.08
CA ILE A 69 16.23 -19.81 7.58
C ILE A 69 16.91 -18.52 7.14
N THR A 70 16.58 -18.01 5.95
CA THR A 70 17.24 -16.84 5.37
C THR A 70 16.41 -15.55 5.45
N SER A 71 15.15 -15.61 5.88
CA SER A 71 14.27 -14.46 6.11
C SER A 71 14.82 -13.49 7.15
N ASP A 72 15.64 -13.97 8.08
CA ASP A 72 16.27 -13.16 9.13
C ASP A 72 17.59 -12.51 8.68
N SER A 73 18.03 -12.77 7.43
CA SER A 73 19.24 -12.17 6.86
C SER A 73 19.01 -10.73 6.42
N ILE A 74 18.70 -9.85 7.37
CA ILE A 74 18.33 -8.43 7.17
C ILE A 74 19.32 -7.73 6.21
N VAL A 75 20.62 -7.85 6.48
CA VAL A 75 21.67 -7.19 5.68
C VAL A 75 21.63 -7.59 4.20
N ARG A 76 21.40 -8.89 3.93
CA ARG A 76 21.36 -9.42 2.56
C ARG A 76 20.11 -8.96 1.83
N ILE A 77 18.97 -8.92 2.53
CA ILE A 77 17.70 -8.44 2.02
C ILE A 77 17.79 -6.94 1.69
N CYS A 78 18.27 -6.12 2.63
CA CYS A 78 18.45 -4.67 2.42
C CYS A 78 19.37 -4.36 1.24
N ARG A 79 20.48 -5.10 1.08
CA ARG A 79 21.38 -4.91 -0.06
C ARG A 79 20.68 -5.19 -1.40
N LEU A 80 19.94 -6.29 -1.50
CA LEU A 80 19.21 -6.62 -2.73
C LEU A 80 18.07 -5.63 -3.01
N LEU A 81 17.41 -5.10 -1.97
CA LEU A 81 16.40 -4.05 -2.11
C LEU A 81 17.04 -2.76 -2.62
N TYR A 82 18.21 -2.38 -2.10
CA TYR A 82 18.96 -1.24 -2.58
C TYR A 82 19.34 -1.40 -4.07
N ASP A 83 19.95 -2.53 -4.43
CA ASP A 83 20.35 -2.83 -5.82
C ASP A 83 19.14 -2.86 -6.77
N TYR A 84 17.98 -3.32 -6.29
CA TYR A 84 16.73 -3.30 -7.06
C TYR A 84 16.21 -1.88 -7.27
N LEU A 85 16.10 -1.10 -6.20
CA LEU A 85 15.56 0.26 -6.23
C LEU A 85 16.43 1.22 -7.05
N ASP A 86 17.75 1.08 -6.97
CA ASP A 86 18.70 1.84 -7.79
C ASP A 86 18.48 1.61 -9.28
N LYS A 87 18.21 0.36 -9.67
CA LYS A 87 17.97 -0.02 -11.08
C LYS A 87 16.60 0.37 -11.60
N VAL A 88 15.57 0.37 -10.75
CA VAL A 88 14.22 0.78 -11.14
C VAL A 88 14.11 2.30 -11.26
N GLY A 89 14.90 3.06 -10.50
CA GLY A 89 14.88 4.52 -10.53
C GLY A 89 13.51 5.07 -10.11
N ASP A 90 12.93 5.95 -10.95
CA ASP A 90 11.61 6.59 -10.77
C ASP A 90 10.55 6.12 -11.79
N ASP A 91 10.88 5.08 -12.56
CA ASP A 91 10.05 4.65 -13.69
C ASP A 91 8.79 3.89 -13.25
N GLY A 92 8.79 3.34 -12.03
CA GLY A 92 7.70 2.52 -11.50
C GLY A 92 7.89 1.03 -11.80
N TYR A 93 6.90 0.22 -11.45
CA TYR A 93 6.99 -1.23 -11.58
C TYR A 93 6.56 -1.74 -12.96
N LYS A 94 7.27 -2.73 -13.48
CA LYS A 94 6.80 -3.46 -14.67
C LYS A 94 5.70 -4.44 -14.29
N VAL A 95 4.67 -4.55 -15.13
CA VAL A 95 3.52 -5.44 -14.87
C VAL A 95 3.95 -6.90 -14.69
N LYS A 96 4.92 -7.38 -15.47
CA LYS A 96 5.47 -8.74 -15.34
C LYS A 96 6.15 -9.02 -14.01
N ASP A 97 6.70 -8.00 -13.36
CA ASP A 97 7.45 -8.10 -12.11
C ASP A 97 6.54 -7.94 -10.89
N LEU A 98 5.30 -7.42 -11.08
CA LEU A 98 4.34 -7.16 -10.01
C LEU A 98 4.09 -8.36 -9.08
N PRO A 99 3.99 -9.63 -9.53
CA PRO A 99 3.79 -10.75 -8.61
C PRO A 99 4.89 -10.86 -7.56
N LEU A 100 6.15 -10.61 -7.94
CA LEU A 100 7.28 -10.64 -7.00
C LEU A 100 7.32 -9.37 -6.14
N VAL A 101 7.05 -8.21 -6.75
CA VAL A 101 6.95 -6.93 -6.02
C VAL A 101 5.86 -7.01 -4.94
N ILE A 102 4.72 -7.64 -5.23
CA ILE A 102 3.62 -7.83 -4.29
C ILE A 102 4.10 -8.58 -3.04
N LYS A 103 4.83 -9.67 -3.23
CA LYS A 103 5.37 -10.47 -2.12
C LYS A 103 6.39 -9.69 -1.30
N VAL A 104 7.29 -8.97 -1.95
CA VAL A 104 8.31 -8.14 -1.28
C VAL A 104 7.66 -7.03 -0.46
N LEU A 105 6.72 -6.28 -1.04
CA LEU A 105 5.99 -5.23 -0.33
C LEU A 105 5.20 -5.78 0.87
N LYS A 106 4.56 -6.94 0.70
CA LYS A 106 3.87 -7.61 1.81
C LYS A 106 4.83 -7.95 2.94
N PHE A 107 5.94 -8.61 2.62
CA PHE A 107 6.98 -8.95 3.59
C PHE A 107 7.51 -7.72 4.33
N LEU A 108 7.84 -6.65 3.61
CA LEU A 108 8.31 -5.41 4.22
C LEU A 108 7.25 -4.79 5.14
N GLY A 109 5.99 -4.73 4.70
CA GLY A 109 4.89 -4.21 5.50
C GLY A 109 4.69 -4.98 6.81
N GLU A 110 4.79 -6.30 6.77
CA GLU A 110 4.64 -7.17 7.96
C GLU A 110 5.81 -7.04 8.94
N ASN A 111 7.03 -6.78 8.44
CA ASN A 111 8.25 -6.82 9.26
C ASN A 111 8.81 -5.45 9.67
N VAL A 112 8.37 -4.35 9.06
CA VAL A 112 8.92 -2.99 9.31
C VAL A 112 8.81 -2.54 10.77
N LYS A 113 7.81 -3.04 11.52
CA LYS A 113 7.66 -2.74 12.95
C LYS A 113 8.77 -3.36 13.80
N MET A 114 9.30 -4.51 13.37
CA MET A 114 10.34 -5.26 14.09
C MET A 114 11.74 -4.90 13.58
N VAL A 115 11.88 -4.60 12.29
CA VAL A 115 13.16 -4.33 11.62
C VAL A 115 13.12 -2.93 11.00
N LYS A 116 13.78 -1.96 11.65
CA LYS A 116 13.76 -0.54 11.25
C LYS A 116 14.49 -0.30 9.92
N GLU A 117 15.46 -1.13 9.60
CA GLU A 117 16.24 -1.06 8.36
C GLU A 117 15.36 -1.19 7.12
N TYR A 118 14.20 -1.85 7.23
CA TYR A 118 13.24 -1.99 6.15
C TYR A 118 12.42 -0.73 5.88
N GLU A 119 12.37 0.23 6.82
CA GLU A 119 11.53 1.41 6.72
C GLU A 119 11.87 2.23 5.48
N LEU A 120 13.17 2.51 5.25
CA LEU A 120 13.62 3.30 4.09
C LEU A 120 13.31 2.61 2.75
N HIS A 121 13.49 1.30 2.68
CA HIS A 121 13.20 0.52 1.48
C HIS A 121 11.70 0.46 1.20
N LEU A 122 10.89 0.21 2.23
CA LEU A 122 9.43 0.22 2.12
C LEU A 122 8.94 1.59 1.67
N ASP A 123 9.42 2.65 2.29
CA ASP A 123 9.01 4.02 1.98
C ASP A 123 9.27 4.38 0.51
N ARG A 124 10.42 3.96 -0.02
CA ARG A 124 10.76 4.15 -1.42
C ARG A 124 9.91 3.28 -2.35
N MET A 125 9.65 2.03 -1.98
CA MET A 125 8.77 1.16 -2.76
C MET A 125 7.32 1.67 -2.79
N LEU A 126 6.83 2.26 -1.70
CA LEU A 126 5.51 2.89 -1.65
C LEU A 126 5.44 4.17 -2.50
N GLU A 127 6.54 4.90 -2.66
CA GLU A 127 6.59 6.05 -3.58
C GLU A 127 6.40 5.60 -5.03
N LEU A 128 7.03 4.49 -5.41
CA LEU A 128 6.88 3.90 -6.75
C LEU A 128 5.46 3.39 -7.02
N CYS A 129 4.68 3.05 -5.98
CA CYS A 129 3.26 2.69 -6.15
C CYS A 129 2.41 3.85 -6.69
N ASN A 130 2.87 5.10 -6.59
CA ASN A 130 2.20 6.26 -7.20
C ASN A 130 2.28 6.26 -8.73
N VAL A 131 3.09 5.40 -9.32
CA VAL A 131 3.27 5.29 -10.76
C VAL A 131 2.47 4.10 -11.28
N PRO A 132 1.61 4.29 -12.30
CA PRO A 132 0.94 3.19 -13.00
C PRO A 132 1.96 2.17 -13.52
N PRO A 133 1.71 0.86 -13.33
CA PRO A 133 2.62 -0.15 -13.81
C PRO A 133 2.87 -0.08 -15.32
N ILE A 134 4.13 -0.27 -15.71
CA ILE A 134 4.63 -0.20 -17.09
C ILE A 134 4.32 -1.50 -17.83
N LEU A 135 3.80 -1.36 -19.04
CA LEU A 135 3.56 -2.46 -19.98
C LEU A 135 4.76 -2.59 -20.92
N GLU A 136 5.26 -3.81 -21.11
CA GLU A 136 6.24 -4.07 -22.18
C GLU A 136 5.53 -4.30 -23.52
N LYS A 137 4.29 -4.82 -23.47
CA LYS A 137 3.43 -5.01 -24.64
C LYS A 137 2.00 -4.57 -24.32
N PRO A 138 1.27 -3.96 -25.26
CA PRO A 138 -0.10 -3.49 -25.02
C PRO A 138 -1.09 -4.63 -24.71
N SER A 139 -0.83 -5.86 -25.19
CA SER A 139 -1.64 -7.04 -24.88
C SER A 139 -1.57 -7.47 -23.40
N GLU A 140 -0.57 -7.00 -22.66
CA GLU A 140 -0.38 -7.34 -21.24
C GLU A 140 -1.47 -6.75 -20.34
N SER A 141 -2.17 -5.69 -20.77
CA SER A 141 -3.21 -5.05 -19.95
C SER A 141 -4.41 -5.97 -19.71
N VAL A 142 -4.73 -6.85 -20.66
CA VAL A 142 -5.84 -7.80 -20.57
C VAL A 142 -5.38 -9.10 -19.89
N ILE A 143 -4.19 -9.58 -20.23
CA ILE A 143 -3.64 -10.84 -19.71
C ILE A 143 -3.36 -10.75 -18.21
N HIS A 144 -2.93 -9.59 -17.72
CA HIS A 144 -2.48 -9.42 -16.33
C HIS A 144 -3.51 -8.73 -15.43
N ILE A 145 -4.81 -8.72 -15.80
CA ILE A 145 -5.84 -8.10 -14.96
C ILE A 145 -5.91 -8.73 -13.55
N ASN A 146 -5.76 -10.05 -13.45
CA ASN A 146 -5.72 -10.76 -12.17
C ASN A 146 -4.52 -10.34 -11.29
N ILE A 147 -3.38 -10.02 -11.90
CA ILE A 147 -2.20 -9.52 -11.17
C ILE A 147 -2.50 -8.13 -10.61
N MET A 148 -3.18 -7.29 -11.38
CA MET A 148 -3.62 -5.97 -10.89
C MET A 148 -4.65 -6.09 -9.77
N GLU A 149 -5.56 -7.07 -9.82
CA GLU A 149 -6.51 -7.33 -8.73
C GLU A 149 -5.78 -7.69 -7.43
N GLN A 150 -4.73 -8.53 -7.52
CA GLN A 150 -3.87 -8.85 -6.39
C GLN A 150 -3.09 -7.64 -5.90
N TYR A 151 -2.65 -6.76 -6.81
CA TYR A 151 -1.96 -5.53 -6.46
C TYR A 151 -2.86 -4.57 -5.67
N PHE A 152 -4.10 -4.32 -6.11
CA PHE A 152 -5.06 -3.52 -5.34
C PHE A 152 -5.42 -4.17 -4.00
N THR A 153 -5.51 -5.50 -3.96
CA THR A 153 -5.71 -6.25 -2.72
C THR A 153 -4.55 -6.04 -1.74
N LEU A 154 -3.31 -6.05 -2.23
CA LEU A 154 -2.13 -5.73 -1.43
C LEU A 154 -2.16 -4.30 -0.91
N LEU A 155 -2.48 -3.30 -1.74
CA LEU A 155 -2.58 -1.91 -1.29
C LEU A 155 -3.58 -1.77 -0.14
N GLY A 156 -4.73 -2.47 -0.24
CA GLY A 156 -5.70 -2.56 0.86
C GLY A 156 -5.11 -3.20 2.12
N HIS A 157 -4.40 -4.31 1.98
CA HIS A 157 -3.73 -4.97 3.11
C HIS A 157 -2.67 -4.08 3.77
N LEU A 158 -1.89 -3.32 3.00
CA LEU A 158 -0.90 -2.38 3.52
C LEU A 158 -1.57 -1.27 4.35
N LEU A 159 -2.76 -0.78 3.98
CA LEU A 159 -3.50 0.18 4.83
C LEU A 159 -3.80 -0.38 6.24
N VAL A 160 -3.91 -1.70 6.39
CA VAL A 160 -4.15 -2.37 7.68
C VAL A 160 -2.86 -2.54 8.49
N VAL A 161 -1.78 -2.95 7.83
CA VAL A 161 -0.56 -3.37 8.54
C VAL A 161 0.39 -2.20 8.84
N LEU A 162 0.42 -1.18 7.98
CA LEU A 162 1.41 -0.10 8.05
C LEU A 162 1.30 0.69 9.37
N PRO A 163 2.42 0.92 10.09
CA PRO A 163 2.42 1.58 11.39
C PRO A 163 2.17 3.08 11.34
N THR A 164 2.56 3.76 10.25
CA THR A 164 2.63 5.22 10.23
C THR A 164 1.60 5.86 9.34
N LYS A 165 1.07 7.00 9.78
CA LYS A 165 0.18 7.86 8.99
C LYS A 165 0.81 8.29 7.66
N GLN A 166 2.12 8.51 7.62
CA GLN A 166 2.82 8.91 6.39
C GLN A 166 2.81 7.80 5.33
N GLN A 167 3.06 6.55 5.74
CA GLN A 167 2.99 5.41 4.83
C GLN A 167 1.55 5.17 4.36
N THR A 168 0.55 5.30 5.23
CA THR A 168 -0.87 5.28 4.83
C THR A 168 -1.13 6.35 3.76
N LEU A 169 -0.69 7.59 3.96
CA LEU A 169 -0.87 8.66 2.98
C LEU A 169 -0.18 8.38 1.63
N LYS A 170 0.95 7.66 1.61
CA LYS A 170 1.58 7.21 0.36
C LYS A 170 0.65 6.23 -0.40
N ILE A 171 -0.02 5.32 0.30
CA ILE A 171 -1.01 4.42 -0.33
C ILE A 171 -2.22 5.20 -0.86
N HIS A 172 -2.71 6.21 -0.13
CA HIS A 172 -3.80 7.05 -0.62
C HIS A 172 -3.43 7.75 -1.94
N ARG A 173 -2.25 8.39 -1.99
CA ARG A 173 -1.75 9.02 -3.20
C ARG A 173 -1.58 8.03 -4.34
N ALA A 174 -1.19 6.79 -4.03
CA ALA A 174 -1.07 5.75 -5.04
C ALA A 174 -2.44 5.38 -5.62
N LEU A 175 -3.45 5.20 -4.78
CA LEU A 175 -4.82 4.93 -5.22
C LEU A 175 -5.40 6.09 -6.03
N ASP A 176 -5.23 7.34 -5.59
CA ASP A 176 -5.65 8.53 -6.33
C ASP A 176 -5.01 8.58 -7.72
N SER A 177 -3.70 8.36 -7.76
CA SER A 177 -2.92 8.37 -9.00
C SER A 177 -3.38 7.28 -9.98
N LEU A 178 -3.59 6.06 -9.50
CA LEU A 178 -3.99 4.91 -10.31
C LEU A 178 -5.44 4.96 -10.80
N LEU A 179 -6.35 5.66 -10.09
CA LEU A 179 -7.79 5.63 -10.34
C LEU A 179 -8.35 6.91 -10.98
N LEU A 180 -7.71 8.07 -10.74
CA LEU A 180 -8.18 9.37 -11.22
C LEU A 180 -7.32 9.97 -12.33
N LYS A 181 -6.00 9.78 -12.28
CA LYS A 181 -5.07 10.51 -13.17
C LYS A 181 -4.64 9.64 -14.34
N GLU A 182 -4.88 10.12 -15.55
CA GLU A 182 -4.11 9.66 -16.70
C GLU A 182 -2.73 10.30 -16.64
N GLN A 183 -1.71 9.52 -16.27
CA GLN A 183 -0.34 10.00 -16.31
C GLN A 183 0.13 10.06 -17.77
N ILE A 184 0.42 11.27 -18.25
CA ILE A 184 1.08 11.46 -19.54
C ILE A 184 2.55 11.07 -19.35
N ARG A 185 2.90 9.86 -19.79
CA ARG A 185 4.28 9.37 -19.84
C ARG A 185 4.61 8.94 -21.26
N ASN A 186 5.89 9.05 -21.62
CA ASN A 186 6.42 8.57 -22.91
C ASN A 186 6.48 7.04 -22.99
N VAL A 187 6.10 6.33 -21.92
CA VAL A 187 6.17 4.87 -21.77
C VAL A 187 4.75 4.32 -21.66
N PRO A 188 4.42 3.20 -22.35
CA PRO A 188 3.11 2.59 -22.24
C PRO A 188 2.87 2.07 -20.81
N THR A 189 1.81 2.58 -20.17
CA THR A 189 1.37 2.16 -18.83
C THR A 189 -0.03 1.57 -18.88
N ILE A 190 -0.43 0.87 -17.81
CA ILE A 190 -1.82 0.42 -17.65
C ILE A 190 -2.76 1.63 -17.69
N LYS A 191 -3.83 1.52 -18.47
CA LYS A 191 -4.87 2.54 -18.57
C LYS A 191 -5.77 2.55 -17.33
N VAL A 192 -6.30 3.71 -16.99
CA VAL A 192 -7.13 3.94 -15.80
C VAL A 192 -8.36 3.03 -15.77
N GLU A 193 -8.97 2.69 -16.92
CA GLU A 193 -10.14 1.81 -16.96
C GLU A 193 -9.81 0.39 -16.51
N HIS A 194 -8.62 -0.12 -16.85
CA HIS A 194 -8.15 -1.43 -16.40
C HIS A 194 -7.84 -1.41 -14.91
N CYS A 195 -7.25 -0.32 -14.39
CA CYS A 195 -7.06 -0.12 -12.96
C CYS A 195 -8.38 -0.14 -12.21
N ARG A 196 -9.38 0.61 -12.68
CA ARG A 196 -10.73 0.62 -12.09
C ARG A 196 -11.35 -0.77 -12.09
N LYS A 197 -11.22 -1.51 -13.20
CA LYS A 197 -11.78 -2.87 -13.28
C LYS A 197 -11.12 -3.86 -12.32
N ALA A 198 -9.79 -3.80 -12.21
CA ALA A 198 -9.05 -4.61 -11.26
C ALA A 198 -9.38 -4.24 -9.81
N MET A 199 -9.50 -2.94 -9.51
CA MET A 199 -9.90 -2.45 -8.21
C MET A 199 -11.29 -2.97 -7.80
N GLU A 200 -12.27 -2.95 -8.71
CA GLU A 200 -13.63 -3.48 -8.47
C GLU A 200 -13.66 -4.95 -8.05
N ASN A 201 -12.77 -5.75 -8.62
CA ASN A 201 -12.68 -7.19 -8.40
C ASN A 201 -11.79 -7.55 -7.19
N SER A 202 -10.87 -6.66 -6.80
CA SER A 202 -9.97 -6.84 -5.66
C SER A 202 -10.70 -6.90 -4.30
N ARG A 203 -9.97 -7.18 -3.21
CA ARG A 203 -10.54 -7.08 -1.84
C ARG A 203 -10.60 -5.64 -1.32
N LEU A 204 -10.03 -4.66 -2.02
CA LEU A 204 -9.89 -3.29 -1.54
C LEU A 204 -11.21 -2.65 -1.06
N PRO A 205 -12.35 -2.72 -1.79
CA PRO A 205 -13.60 -2.12 -1.31
C PRO A 205 -14.08 -2.67 0.04
N LEU A 206 -13.88 -3.97 0.27
CA LEU A 206 -14.23 -4.62 1.54
C LEU A 206 -13.26 -4.20 2.64
N THR A 207 -11.96 -4.22 2.37
CA THR A 207 -10.94 -3.84 3.36
C THR A 207 -11.06 -2.39 3.81
N VAL A 208 -11.40 -1.46 2.91
CA VAL A 208 -11.63 -0.05 3.29
C VAL A 208 -12.89 0.10 4.15
N THR A 209 -13.93 -0.72 3.92
CA THR A 209 -15.14 -0.75 4.77
C THR A 209 -14.81 -1.26 6.19
N GLU A 210 -14.08 -2.38 6.27
CA GLU A 210 -13.58 -2.93 7.55
C GLU A 210 -12.70 -1.92 8.29
N LEU A 211 -11.82 -1.22 7.58
CA LEU A 211 -10.97 -0.17 8.14
C LEU A 211 -11.77 1.03 8.63
N LEU A 212 -12.84 1.43 7.92
CA LEU A 212 -13.69 2.55 8.35
C LEU A 212 -14.31 2.23 9.71
N GLN A 213 -14.82 1.01 9.87
CA GLN A 213 -15.40 0.54 11.12
C GLN A 213 -14.39 0.51 12.26
N ALA A 214 -13.16 0.03 12.01
CA ALA A 214 -12.10 -0.08 13.00
C ALA A 214 -11.33 1.24 13.25
N SER A 215 -11.54 2.27 12.43
CA SER A 215 -10.75 3.51 12.49
C SER A 215 -11.02 4.32 13.76
N PHE A 216 -9.95 4.85 14.36
CA PHE A 216 -10.06 5.85 15.42
C PHE A 216 -10.31 7.24 14.84
N LEU A 217 -10.81 8.16 15.67
CA LEU A 217 -11.31 9.48 15.28
C LEU A 217 -10.41 10.24 14.29
N LYS A 218 -9.09 10.26 14.53
CA LYS A 218 -8.12 11.00 13.70
C LYS A 218 -7.87 10.38 12.32
N MET A 219 -8.12 9.08 12.14
CA MET A 219 -7.94 8.37 10.87
C MET A 219 -9.24 8.19 10.10
N TYR A 220 -10.39 8.33 10.78
CA TYR A 220 -11.70 8.19 10.17
C TYR A 220 -11.89 9.06 8.91
N PRO A 221 -11.60 10.37 8.91
CA PRO A 221 -11.75 11.20 7.70
C PRO A 221 -10.90 10.70 6.54
N LYS A 222 -9.69 10.20 6.82
CA LYS A 222 -8.81 9.66 5.79
C LYS A 222 -9.37 8.39 5.19
N ILE A 223 -9.75 7.40 6.01
CA ILE A 223 -10.35 6.18 5.47
C ILE A 223 -11.65 6.50 4.72
N LEU A 224 -12.43 7.47 5.20
CA LEU A 224 -13.64 7.94 4.51
C LEU A 224 -13.34 8.57 3.15
N GLU A 225 -12.22 9.29 2.97
CA GLU A 225 -11.78 9.79 1.64
C GLU A 225 -11.61 8.63 0.65
N LEU A 226 -11.09 7.48 1.08
CA LEU A 226 -10.97 6.29 0.22
C LEU A 226 -12.34 5.69 -0.09
N VAL A 227 -13.22 5.57 0.89
CA VAL A 227 -14.60 5.10 0.66
C VAL A 227 -15.28 5.97 -0.39
N PHE A 228 -15.17 7.29 -0.25
CA PHE A 228 -15.71 8.25 -1.19
C PHE A 228 -15.10 8.10 -2.59
N LEU A 229 -13.78 7.97 -2.68
CA LEU A 229 -13.07 7.73 -3.94
C LEU A 229 -13.59 6.49 -4.66
N LEU A 230 -13.66 5.35 -3.96
CA LEU A 230 -14.06 4.09 -4.57
C LEU A 230 -15.55 4.09 -4.96
N SER A 231 -16.41 4.65 -4.12
CA SER A 231 -17.86 4.72 -4.37
C SER A 231 -18.24 5.72 -5.48
N SER A 232 -17.50 6.83 -5.61
CA SER A 232 -17.75 7.81 -6.67
C SER A 232 -17.33 7.32 -8.06
N ILE A 233 -16.35 6.42 -8.14
CA ILE A 233 -15.80 5.93 -9.41
C ILE A 233 -16.51 4.66 -9.90
N SER A 234 -17.01 3.80 -9.00
CA SER A 234 -17.57 2.50 -9.40
C SER A 234 -18.79 2.06 -8.60
N HIS A 235 -19.88 1.80 -9.33
CA HIS A 235 -21.10 1.19 -8.80
C HIS A 235 -20.89 -0.21 -8.22
N LYS A 236 -19.99 -1.01 -8.80
CA LYS A 236 -19.68 -2.34 -8.28
C LYS A 236 -19.01 -2.26 -6.91
N CYS A 237 -18.20 -1.23 -6.68
CA CYS A 237 -17.63 -0.96 -5.37
C CYS A 237 -18.71 -0.57 -4.36
N CYS A 238 -19.64 0.32 -4.72
CA CYS A 238 -20.80 0.63 -3.87
C CYS A 238 -21.55 -0.63 -3.45
N TYR A 239 -21.91 -1.49 -4.41
CA TYR A 239 -22.62 -2.73 -4.14
C TYR A 239 -21.89 -3.61 -3.11
N ARG A 240 -20.57 -3.82 -3.30
CA ARG A 240 -19.77 -4.64 -2.38
C ARG A 240 -19.61 -4.02 -0.99
N MET A 241 -19.48 -2.70 -0.90
CA MET A 241 -19.42 -2.00 0.40
C MET A 241 -20.77 -2.03 1.12
N LEU A 242 -21.88 -1.93 0.38
CA LEU A 242 -23.23 -2.09 0.92
C LEU A 242 -23.48 -3.51 1.44
N GLU A 243 -23.00 -4.54 0.74
CA GLU A 243 -23.02 -5.93 1.25
C GLU A 243 -22.22 -6.09 2.55
N ALA A 244 -21.17 -5.28 2.72
CA ALA A 244 -20.36 -5.20 3.94
C ALA A 244 -20.91 -4.23 4.99
N ASN A 245 -22.19 -3.83 4.89
CA ASN A 245 -22.90 -2.99 5.86
C ASN A 245 -22.27 -1.62 6.14
N ILE A 246 -21.67 -0.99 5.11
CA ILE A 246 -21.02 0.32 5.28
C ILE A 246 -21.97 1.41 5.79
N LEU A 247 -23.26 1.34 5.50
CA LEU A 247 -24.24 2.33 5.95
C LEU A 247 -24.41 2.30 7.46
N ASP A 248 -24.48 1.12 8.08
CA ASP A 248 -24.59 0.98 9.53
C ASP A 248 -23.37 1.59 10.21
N VAL A 249 -22.18 1.33 9.66
CA VAL A 249 -20.92 1.92 10.12
C VAL A 249 -20.98 3.45 10.05
N MET A 250 -21.48 4.02 8.96
CA MET A 250 -21.59 5.46 8.79
C MET A 250 -22.63 6.08 9.72
N PHE A 251 -23.82 5.48 9.86
CA PHE A 251 -24.88 6.00 10.72
C PHE A 251 -24.50 5.98 12.20
N ILE A 252 -23.88 4.89 12.67
CA ILE A 252 -23.34 4.83 14.04
C ILE A 252 -22.33 5.96 14.27
N ARG A 253 -21.51 6.27 13.26
CA ARG A 253 -20.47 7.29 13.35
C ARG A 253 -20.97 8.72 13.19
N MET A 254 -22.14 8.95 12.61
CA MET A 254 -22.71 10.30 12.43
C MET A 254 -23.12 10.95 13.75
N ASP A 255 -23.55 10.17 14.72
CA ASP A 255 -23.80 10.64 16.07
C ASP A 255 -22.50 10.50 16.88
N LEU A 256 -21.58 11.45 16.70
CA LEU A 256 -20.23 11.38 17.26
C LEU A 256 -20.20 11.20 18.80
N PRO A 257 -21.05 11.89 19.58
CA PRO A 257 -21.20 11.64 21.01
C PRO A 257 -21.59 10.20 21.34
N TYR A 258 -22.43 9.56 20.52
CA TYR A 258 -22.84 8.17 20.68
C TYR A 258 -21.77 7.18 20.18
N ALA A 259 -21.05 7.53 19.12
CA ALA A 259 -20.00 6.72 18.50
C ALA A 259 -18.77 6.51 19.40
N ILE A 260 -18.51 7.45 20.32
CA ILE A 260 -17.36 7.42 21.24
C ILE A 260 -17.75 6.76 22.59
N GLN A 261 -19.04 6.56 22.87
CA GLN A 261 -19.49 5.95 24.12
C GLN A 261 -19.19 4.45 24.17
N LEU A 262 -18.57 4.01 25.26
CA LEU A 262 -18.25 2.60 25.53
C LEU A 262 -19.49 1.75 25.88
N GLN A 263 -20.65 2.38 26.14
CA GLN A 263 -21.90 1.73 26.54
C GLN A 263 -23.07 2.35 25.79
N CYS A 264 -23.98 1.52 25.28
CA CYS A 264 -25.24 1.99 24.69
C CYS A 264 -26.16 2.53 25.80
N THR A 265 -26.07 3.81 26.08
CA THR A 265 -27.06 4.53 26.89
C THR A 265 -28.04 5.25 25.98
N ARG A 266 -29.35 5.17 26.29
CA ARG A 266 -30.39 5.91 25.57
C ARG A 266 -29.94 7.38 25.42
N PRO A 267 -30.00 7.97 24.20
CA PRO A 267 -29.61 9.36 24.00
C PRO A 267 -30.45 10.25 24.93
N PRO A 268 -29.84 11.15 25.71
CA PRO A 268 -30.60 12.12 26.50
C PRO A 268 -31.43 13.00 25.58
N ASP A 269 -32.60 13.46 26.03
CA ASP A 269 -33.51 14.32 25.26
C ASP A 269 -32.95 15.75 25.01
N LEU A 270 -31.69 16.00 25.39
CA LEU A 270 -30.96 17.25 25.24
C LEU A 270 -29.87 17.08 24.18
N LEU A 271 -29.65 18.12 23.37
CA LEU A 271 -28.50 18.21 22.47
C LEU A 271 -27.22 17.95 23.29
N LEU A 272 -26.51 16.87 22.96
CA LEU A 272 -25.25 16.53 23.61
C LEU A 272 -24.21 17.60 23.26
N ASP A 273 -23.72 18.34 24.25
CA ASP A 273 -22.45 19.06 24.13
C ASP A 273 -21.34 18.01 23.95
N GLY A 274 -20.79 17.91 22.75
CA GLY A 274 -19.79 16.91 22.39
C GLY A 274 -18.86 17.40 21.29
N GLU A 275 -17.74 16.69 21.10
CA GLU A 275 -16.91 16.92 19.92
C GLU A 275 -17.74 16.61 18.67
N GLU A 276 -17.80 17.56 17.74
CA GLU A 276 -18.38 17.38 16.41
C GLU A 276 -17.25 17.17 15.39
N TYR A 277 -17.60 16.54 14.28
CA TYR A 277 -16.69 16.51 13.13
C TYR A 277 -16.52 17.91 12.55
N SER A 278 -15.36 18.16 11.92
CA SER A 278 -15.20 19.36 11.10
C SER A 278 -16.23 19.39 9.97
N ASP A 279 -16.62 20.59 9.53
CA ASP A 279 -17.51 20.80 8.38
C ASP A 279 -17.07 20.00 7.14
N GLU A 280 -15.76 19.94 6.89
CA GLU A 280 -15.17 19.16 5.80
C GLU A 280 -15.47 17.65 5.92
N THR A 281 -15.36 17.10 7.13
CA THR A 281 -15.62 15.68 7.38
C THR A 281 -17.12 15.40 7.28
N THR A 282 -17.96 16.29 7.82
CA THR A 282 -19.43 16.19 7.69
C THR A 282 -19.86 16.20 6.22
N LEU A 283 -19.30 17.11 5.42
CA LEU A 283 -19.55 17.16 3.97
C LEU A 283 -19.09 15.87 3.27
N LEU A 284 -17.94 15.33 3.66
CA LEU A 284 -17.43 14.07 3.12
C LEU A 284 -18.35 12.88 3.47
N ILE A 285 -18.89 12.82 4.69
CA ILE A 285 -19.90 11.83 5.09
C ILE A 285 -21.12 11.93 4.17
N MET A 286 -21.67 13.14 4.00
CA MET A 286 -22.86 13.37 3.17
C MET A 286 -22.62 13.00 1.70
N ASN A 287 -21.48 13.37 1.14
CA ASN A 287 -21.12 13.02 -0.24
C ASN A 287 -20.93 11.51 -0.42
N THR A 288 -20.36 10.85 0.58
CA THR A 288 -20.19 9.39 0.57
C THR A 288 -21.53 8.67 0.65
N LEU A 289 -22.41 9.09 1.56
CA LEU A 289 -23.78 8.56 1.64
C LEU A 289 -24.52 8.76 0.32
N TRP A 290 -24.44 9.95 -0.27
CA TRP A 290 -25.06 10.23 -1.55
C TRP A 290 -24.55 9.31 -2.66
N SER A 291 -23.22 9.12 -2.79
CA SER A 291 -22.64 8.20 -3.78
C SER A 291 -23.09 6.75 -3.60
N LEU A 292 -23.20 6.28 -2.34
CA LEU A 292 -23.68 4.94 -2.01
C LEU A 292 -25.18 4.78 -2.26
N MET A 293 -26.00 5.76 -1.84
CA MET A 293 -27.45 5.71 -1.96
C MET A 293 -27.96 5.94 -3.38
N LYS A 294 -27.25 6.75 -4.19
CA LYS A 294 -27.55 6.90 -5.63
C LYS A 294 -27.59 5.53 -6.31
N PHE A 295 -26.73 4.60 -5.91
CA PHE A 295 -26.80 3.23 -6.43
C PHE A 295 -28.11 2.52 -6.04
N ILE A 296 -28.53 2.61 -4.78
CA ILE A 296 -29.77 1.96 -4.29
C ILE A 296 -31.00 2.51 -5.02
N ILE A 297 -31.06 3.83 -5.24
CA ILE A 297 -32.23 4.51 -5.82
C ILE A 297 -32.38 4.19 -7.31
N PHE A 298 -31.27 4.03 -8.04
CA PHE A 298 -31.28 3.90 -9.50
C PHE A 298 -30.91 2.49 -9.99
N SER A 299 -30.86 1.48 -9.12
CA SER A 299 -30.55 0.09 -9.50
C SER A 299 -31.64 -0.89 -9.07
N ASP A 300 -32.13 -1.69 -10.02
CA ASP A 300 -33.06 -2.81 -9.76
C ASP A 300 -32.41 -3.95 -8.94
N ASN A 301 -31.08 -3.96 -8.82
CA ASN A 301 -30.29 -5.01 -8.19
C ASN A 301 -29.84 -4.61 -6.77
N MET A 302 -30.80 -4.40 -5.88
CA MET A 302 -30.53 -4.10 -4.47
C MET A 302 -29.87 -5.31 -3.75
N PRO A 303 -28.80 -5.11 -2.95
CA PRO A 303 -28.17 -6.17 -2.17
C PRO A 303 -29.16 -6.89 -1.24
N ARG A 304 -29.00 -8.21 -1.06
CA ARG A 304 -29.92 -9.03 -0.24
C ARG A 304 -29.98 -8.56 1.22
N ASN A 305 -28.83 -8.24 1.81
CA ASN A 305 -28.72 -7.77 3.21
C ASN A 305 -29.54 -6.50 3.45
N LEU A 306 -29.60 -5.58 2.47
CA LEU A 306 -30.43 -4.38 2.54
C LEU A 306 -31.93 -4.68 2.47
N LYS A 307 -32.35 -5.67 1.67
CA LYS A 307 -33.76 -6.12 1.63
C LYS A 307 -34.19 -6.75 2.96
N GLU A 308 -33.26 -7.39 3.66
CA GLU A 308 -33.51 -8.00 4.97
C GLU A 308 -33.51 -6.93 6.10
N ASN A 309 -32.57 -5.99 6.07
CA ASN A 309 -32.46 -4.90 7.06
C ASN A 309 -33.55 -3.81 6.90
N LEU A 310 -34.18 -3.70 5.72
CA LEU A 310 -35.36 -2.85 5.52
C LEU A 310 -36.62 -3.39 6.19
N LYS A 311 -36.63 -4.65 6.67
CA LYS A 311 -37.71 -5.13 7.52
C LYS A 311 -37.47 -4.52 8.91
N PRO A 312 -38.35 -3.63 9.39
CA PRO A 312 -38.17 -3.03 10.71
C PRO A 312 -38.20 -4.15 11.73
N THR A 313 -37.04 -4.48 12.29
CA THR A 313 -36.98 -5.21 13.55
C THR A 313 -37.41 -4.20 14.59
N HIS A 314 -38.69 -4.25 14.95
CA HIS A 314 -39.21 -3.50 16.07
C HIS A 314 -38.26 -3.70 17.25
N CYS A 315 -37.69 -2.61 17.76
CA CYS A 315 -37.07 -2.62 19.08
C CYS A 315 -38.17 -3.09 20.03
N VAL A 316 -37.98 -4.30 20.59
CA VAL A 316 -38.83 -4.78 21.66
C VAL A 316 -38.58 -3.86 22.84
N LEU A 317 -39.63 -3.10 23.21
CA LEU A 317 -39.65 -2.17 24.35
C LEU A 317 -39.36 -2.88 25.66
#